data_AF-A0A5M5QHR2-F1
#
_entry.id   AF-A0A5M5QHR2-F1
#
_cell.length_a   1.000
_cell.length_b   1.000
_cell.length_c   1.000
_cell.angle_alpha   90.00
_cell.angle_beta   90.00
_cell.angle_gamma   90.00
#
_symmetry.space_group_name_H-M   'P 1'
#
loop_
_entity.id
_entity.type
_entity.pdbx_description
1 polymer ?
#
loop_
_entity_poly.entity_id
_entity_poly.type
_entity_poly.pdbx_seq_one_letter_code
_entity_poly.pdbx_strand_id
1 'polypeptide(L)'
;MASLQEVSQIIHAIAIGLEDECVKCLDERQEEIIDSIHEQLYSGLDGTEHLLSPSYDEDSYFSEPGPWQNRAEAYKRWKEKITPPIRGEKLYLPPRPVEVPNLFIVGSFYESIHAERIRTGLHISSSGFKEGPDIERKYGEQILCMSDTAKEYFNLMFMRPCINRFFRNCGYK
;
A
#
# COMPACT_ATOMS: atom_id res chain seq x y z
N MET A 1 -25.98 -9.30 -35.71
CA MET A 1 -26.00 -7.96 -35.10
C MET A 1 -26.85 -8.06 -33.85
N ALA A 2 -26.37 -7.56 -32.71
CA ALA A 2 -27.21 -7.46 -31.53
C ALA A 2 -28.34 -6.46 -31.80
N SER A 3 -29.55 -6.79 -31.38
CA SER A 3 -30.69 -5.88 -31.38
C SER A 3 -30.43 -4.71 -30.42
N LEU A 4 -31.09 -3.57 -30.64
CA LEU A 4 -31.03 -2.43 -29.71
C LEU A 4 -31.45 -2.83 -28.29
N GLN A 5 -32.37 -3.79 -28.16
CA GLN A 5 -32.81 -4.32 -26.88
C GLN A 5 -31.70 -5.09 -26.16
N GLU A 6 -30.97 -5.96 -26.88
CA GLU A 6 -29.83 -6.71 -26.31
C GLU A 6 -28.71 -5.77 -25.87
N VAL A 7 -28.38 -4.76 -26.69
CA VAL A 7 -27.37 -3.75 -26.31
C VAL A 7 -27.81 -2.98 -25.06
N SER A 8 -29.07 -2.57 -24.98
CA SER A 8 -29.61 -1.89 -23.80
C SER A 8 -29.54 -2.73 -22.54
N GLN A 9 -29.79 -4.05 -22.64
CA GLN A 9 -29.68 -4.97 -21.51
C GLN A 9 -28.23 -5.14 -21.04
N ILE A 10 -27.28 -5.26 -21.97
CA ILE A 10 -25.85 -5.38 -21.65
C ILE A 10 -25.36 -4.13 -20.91
N ILE A 11 -25.65 -2.93 -21.43
CA ILE A 11 -25.25 -1.67 -20.81
C ILE A 11 -25.85 -1.54 -19.41
N HIS A 12 -27.14 -1.89 -19.27
CA HIS A 12 -27.80 -1.84 -17.96
C HIS A 12 -27.14 -2.79 -16.95
N ALA A 13 -26.85 -4.04 -17.34
CA ALA A 13 -26.18 -5.02 -16.49
C ALA A 13 -24.77 -4.56 -16.06
N ILE A 14 -24.02 -3.94 -16.98
CA ILE A 14 -22.72 -3.36 -16.66
C ILE A 14 -22.87 -2.22 -15.66
N ALA A 15 -23.79 -1.28 -15.91
CA ALA A 15 -23.97 -0.09 -15.09
C ALA A 15 -24.35 -0.41 -13.64
N ILE A 16 -25.17 -1.45 -13.42
CA ILE A 16 -25.61 -1.83 -12.07
C ILE A 16 -24.60 -2.69 -11.31
N GLY A 17 -23.72 -3.43 -12.01
CA GLY A 17 -22.85 -4.44 -11.38
C GLY A 17 -21.37 -4.10 -11.34
N LEU A 18 -20.93 -3.05 -12.05
CA LEU A 18 -19.49 -2.73 -12.17
C LEU A 18 -18.85 -2.40 -10.81
N GLU A 19 -19.50 -1.58 -9.98
CA GLU A 19 -18.96 -1.20 -8.67
C GLU A 19 -18.76 -2.43 -7.78
N ASP A 20 -19.76 -3.31 -7.69
CA ASP A 20 -19.70 -4.54 -6.90
C ASP A 20 -18.58 -5.48 -7.36
N GLU A 21 -18.39 -5.64 -8.68
CA GLU A 21 -17.29 -6.46 -9.21
C GLU A 21 -15.92 -5.83 -8.90
N CYS A 22 -15.79 -4.50 -8.98
CA CYS A 22 -14.56 -3.81 -8.61
C CYS A 22 -14.23 -4.00 -7.12
N VAL A 23 -15.22 -3.83 -6.23
CA VAL A 23 -15.04 -4.06 -4.78
C VAL A 23 -14.68 -5.51 -4.49
N LYS A 24 -15.32 -6.46 -5.18
CA LYS A 24 -14.98 -7.88 -5.07
C LYS A 24 -13.54 -8.16 -5.54
N CYS A 25 -13.11 -7.56 -6.64
CA CYS A 25 -11.74 -7.71 -7.15
C CYS A 25 -10.70 -7.18 -6.14
N LEU A 26 -11.01 -6.06 -5.46
CA LEU A 26 -10.18 -5.55 -4.36
C LEU A 26 -10.14 -6.54 -3.19
N ASP A 27 -11.30 -7.01 -2.74
CA ASP A 27 -11.45 -7.94 -1.62
C ASP A 27 -10.72 -9.27 -1.83
N GLU A 28 -10.80 -9.83 -3.03
CA GLU A 28 -10.09 -11.06 -3.39
C GLU A 28 -8.56 -10.87 -3.55
N ARG A 29 -8.06 -9.63 -3.49
CA ARG A 29 -6.66 -9.27 -3.74
C ARG A 29 -6.09 -8.37 -2.65
N GLN A 30 -6.61 -8.46 -1.43
CA GLN A 30 -6.11 -7.70 -0.29
C GLN A 30 -4.60 -7.93 -0.06
N GLU A 31 -4.13 -9.18 -0.12
CA GLU A 31 -2.70 -9.51 0.04
C GLU A 31 -1.82 -8.74 -0.97
N GLU A 32 -2.25 -8.64 -2.22
CA GLU A 32 -1.50 -7.91 -3.26
C GLU A 32 -1.32 -6.42 -2.93
N ILE A 33 -2.35 -5.83 -2.33
CA ILE A 33 -2.38 -4.43 -1.89
C ILE A 33 -1.48 -4.25 -0.67
N ILE A 34 -1.57 -5.13 0.32
CA ILE A 34 -0.76 -5.08 1.54
C ILE A 34 0.73 -5.25 1.21
N ASP A 35 1.07 -6.22 0.36
CA ASP A 35 2.45 -6.40 -0.13
C ASP A 35 2.99 -5.16 -0.84
N SER A 36 2.14 -4.48 -1.61
CA SER A 36 2.53 -3.24 -2.32
C SER A 36 2.82 -2.11 -1.32
N ILE A 37 2.03 -2.00 -0.25
CA ILE A 37 2.27 -1.04 0.83
C ILE A 37 3.53 -1.42 1.61
N HIS A 38 3.76 -2.69 1.88
CA HIS A 38 4.98 -3.16 2.53
C HIS A 38 6.22 -2.80 1.71
N GLU A 39 6.23 -3.05 0.39
CA GLU A 39 7.37 -2.68 -0.46
C GLU A 39 7.57 -1.15 -0.52
N GLN A 40 6.49 -0.37 -0.54
CA GLN A 40 6.53 1.09 -0.48
C GLN A 40 7.19 1.58 0.82
N LEU A 41 6.72 1.10 1.97
CA LEU A 41 7.30 1.43 3.26
C LEU A 41 8.76 0.97 3.31
N TYR A 42 9.09 -0.17 2.70
CA TYR A 42 10.44 -0.72 2.72
C TYR A 42 11.40 0.19 1.95
N SER A 43 10.90 0.74 0.86
CA SER A 43 11.55 1.74 0.01
C SER A 43 11.54 3.14 0.63
N GLY A 44 11.02 3.29 1.85
CA GLY A 44 11.01 4.54 2.59
C GLY A 44 10.04 5.57 2.01
N LEU A 45 8.99 5.12 1.32
CA LEU A 45 7.99 5.96 0.68
C LEU A 45 6.66 5.88 1.44
N ASP A 46 5.86 6.94 1.31
CA ASP A 46 4.46 6.93 1.70
C ASP A 46 3.54 6.74 0.48
N GLY A 47 2.22 6.71 0.71
CA GLY A 47 1.22 6.52 -0.35
C GLY A 47 1.10 7.68 -1.35
N THR A 48 1.90 8.74 -1.18
CA THR A 48 2.05 9.84 -2.13
C THR A 48 3.42 9.83 -2.81
N GLU A 49 4.20 8.76 -2.63
CA GLU A 49 5.56 8.59 -3.18
C GLU A 49 6.57 9.61 -2.64
N HIS A 50 6.28 10.23 -1.51
CA HIS A 50 7.25 11.05 -0.79
C HIS A 50 8.06 10.20 0.17
N LEU A 51 9.32 10.59 0.38
CA LEU A 51 10.15 9.96 1.39
C LEU A 51 9.54 10.17 2.79
N LEU A 52 9.56 9.12 3.58
CA LEU A 52 9.09 9.17 4.96
C LEU A 52 9.88 10.21 5.75
N SER A 53 9.13 11.08 6.44
CA SER A 53 9.66 12.16 7.28
C SER A 53 9.01 12.09 8.67
N PRO A 54 9.75 12.35 9.75
CA PRO A 54 11.15 12.79 9.78
C PRO A 54 12.14 11.68 9.38
N SER A 55 13.28 12.09 8.81
CA SER A 55 14.45 11.21 8.63
C SER A 55 15.10 10.92 9.98
N TYR A 56 16.01 9.94 10.05
CA TYR A 56 16.75 9.64 11.29
C TYR A 56 17.58 10.82 11.81
N ASP A 57 17.98 11.75 10.94
CA ASP A 57 18.79 12.91 11.32
C ASP A 57 17.93 14.07 11.85
N GLU A 58 16.63 14.09 11.52
CA GLU A 58 15.68 15.13 11.91
C GLU A 58 14.73 14.69 13.03
N ASP A 59 14.72 13.40 13.34
CA ASP A 59 13.80 12.78 14.28
C ASP A 59 14.16 13.09 15.73
N SER A 60 13.21 13.72 16.46
CA SER A 60 13.39 14.10 17.87
C SER A 60 13.68 12.91 18.78
N TYR A 61 13.31 11.70 18.38
CA TYR A 61 13.62 10.46 19.10
C TYR A 61 15.11 10.33 19.45
N PHE A 62 16.01 10.76 18.55
CA PHE A 62 17.45 10.69 18.79
C PHE A 62 17.97 11.79 19.72
N SER A 63 17.17 12.81 20.03
CA SER A 63 17.51 13.84 21.03
C SER A 63 17.01 13.47 22.43
N GLU A 64 15.97 12.64 22.51
CA GLU A 64 15.33 12.24 23.76
C GLU A 64 16.19 11.24 24.57
N PRO A 65 16.08 11.23 25.90
CA PRO A 65 16.77 10.25 26.74
C PRO A 65 16.38 8.81 26.39
N GLY A 66 17.36 7.98 26.02
CA GLY A 66 17.12 6.60 25.64
C GLY A 66 18.37 5.89 25.10
N PRO A 67 18.24 4.60 24.72
CA PRO A 67 19.38 3.80 24.23
C PRO A 67 20.07 4.37 22.99
N TRP A 68 19.32 5.12 22.18
CA TRP A 68 19.75 5.72 20.92
C TRP A 68 19.96 7.24 20.99
N GLN A 69 19.95 7.82 22.19
CA GLN A 69 20.20 9.26 22.36
C GLN A 69 21.55 9.67 21.73
N ASN A 70 21.52 10.69 20.87
CA ASN A 70 22.63 11.22 20.09
C ASN A 70 23.35 10.15 19.24
N ARG A 71 22.65 9.10 18.83
CA ARG A 71 23.21 7.93 18.11
C ARG A 71 22.49 7.62 16.80
N ALA A 72 21.92 8.62 16.13
CA ALA A 72 21.27 8.48 14.81
C ALA A 72 22.19 7.78 13.79
N GLU A 73 23.46 8.19 13.70
CA GLU A 73 24.46 7.55 12.83
C GLU A 73 24.67 6.05 13.12
N ALA A 74 24.75 5.68 14.40
CA ALA A 74 24.90 4.28 14.77
C ALA A 74 23.62 3.48 14.46
N TYR A 75 22.45 4.10 14.65
CA TYR A 75 21.16 3.51 14.31
C TYR A 75 21.03 3.27 12.80
N LYS A 76 21.40 4.24 11.97
CA LYS A 76 21.44 4.13 10.50
C LYS A 76 22.27 2.93 10.05
N ARG A 77 23.50 2.80 10.55
CA ARG A 77 24.39 1.66 10.25
C ARG A 77 23.82 0.33 10.73
N TRP A 78 23.21 0.30 11.91
CA TRP A 78 22.55 -0.90 12.41
C TRP A 78 21.37 -1.30 11.52
N LYS A 79 20.52 -0.34 11.15
CA LYS A 79 19.36 -0.53 10.27
C LYS A 79 19.75 -1.00 8.88
N GLU A 80 20.78 -0.40 8.29
CA GLU A 80 21.34 -0.83 7.01
C GLU A 80 21.87 -2.26 7.08
N LYS A 81 22.49 -2.66 8.19
CA LYS A 81 22.97 -4.03 8.38
C LYS A 81 21.86 -5.06 8.48
N ILE A 82 20.78 -4.77 9.20
CA ILE A 82 19.69 -5.74 9.43
C ILE A 82 18.62 -5.72 8.33
N THR A 83 18.50 -4.59 7.63
CA THR A 83 17.58 -4.36 6.51
C THR A 83 18.24 -3.46 5.46
N PRO A 84 19.12 -4.05 4.61
CA PRO A 84 19.83 -3.30 3.60
C PRO A 84 18.88 -2.62 2.62
N PRO A 85 19.15 -1.37 2.19
CA PRO A 85 18.39 -0.74 1.13
C PRO A 85 18.59 -1.50 -0.18
N ILE A 86 17.59 -2.30 -0.55
CA ILE A 86 17.55 -3.02 -1.82
C ILE A 86 16.36 -2.52 -2.63
N ARG A 87 16.43 -2.73 -3.94
CA ARG A 87 15.33 -2.44 -4.84
C ARG A 87 14.17 -3.40 -4.53
N GLY A 88 12.94 -2.89 -4.57
CA GLY A 88 11.75 -3.71 -4.50
C GLY A 88 11.64 -4.67 -5.68
N GLU A 89 11.00 -5.82 -5.48
CA GLU A 89 10.86 -6.86 -6.51
C GLU A 89 9.54 -6.74 -7.28
N LYS A 90 8.47 -6.29 -6.62
CA LYS A 90 7.11 -6.25 -7.16
C LYS A 90 6.86 -4.98 -7.96
N LEU A 91 7.12 -3.83 -7.35
CA LEU A 91 6.89 -2.51 -7.92
C LEU A 91 8.17 -1.90 -8.50
N TYR A 92 9.32 -2.56 -8.31
CA TYR A 92 10.64 -2.09 -8.73
C TYR A 92 11.02 -0.73 -8.11
N LEU A 93 10.49 -0.44 -6.92
CA LEU A 93 10.77 0.81 -6.21
C LEU A 93 12.27 0.92 -5.87
N PRO A 94 12.85 2.13 -5.95
CA PRO A 94 14.27 2.32 -5.71
C PRO A 94 14.63 1.99 -4.25
N PRO A 95 15.88 1.59 -3.98
CA PRO A 95 16.38 1.51 -2.61
C PRO A 95 16.20 2.86 -1.90
N ARG A 96 15.73 2.83 -0.65
CA ARG A 96 15.63 4.03 0.18
C ARG A 96 17.00 4.66 0.44
N PRO A 97 17.07 5.99 0.63
CA PRO A 97 18.22 6.61 1.28
C PRO A 97 18.44 6.07 2.69
N VAL A 98 19.69 6.02 3.16
CA VAL A 98 20.06 5.37 4.44
C VAL A 98 19.46 6.11 5.64
N GLU A 99 19.32 7.43 5.52
CA GLU A 99 18.72 8.35 6.48
C GLU A 99 17.19 8.26 6.57
N VAL A 100 16.52 7.71 5.55
CA VAL A 100 15.06 7.59 5.51
C VAL A 100 14.64 6.28 6.18
N PRO A 101 13.64 6.28 7.07
CA PRO A 101 13.17 5.05 7.70
C PRO A 101 12.46 4.12 6.71
N ASN A 102 12.47 2.81 6.98
CA ASN A 102 11.67 1.83 6.23
C ASN A 102 10.41 1.34 6.96
N LEU A 103 10.12 1.87 8.16
CA LEU A 103 9.10 1.36 9.11
C LEU A 103 9.11 -0.16 9.40
N PHE A 104 10.12 -0.89 8.91
CA PHE A 104 10.34 -2.30 9.16
C PHE A 104 11.21 -2.46 10.40
N ILE A 105 10.67 -2.19 11.59
CA ILE A 105 11.43 -2.27 12.85
C ILE A 105 11.07 -3.58 13.55
N VAL A 106 11.51 -4.72 13.00
CA VAL A 106 11.16 -6.12 13.39
C VAL A 106 9.87 -6.69 12.77
N GLY A 107 9.32 -6.04 11.75
CA GLY A 107 8.13 -6.51 11.04
C GLY A 107 6.80 -6.25 11.76
N SER A 108 6.78 -6.00 13.08
CA SER A 108 5.52 -5.90 13.83
C SER A 108 4.55 -4.80 13.35
N PHE A 109 5.06 -3.62 12.94
CA PHE A 109 4.18 -2.63 12.32
C PHE A 109 3.66 -3.10 10.96
N TYR A 110 4.50 -3.70 10.12
CA TYR A 110 4.09 -4.24 8.82
C TYR A 110 3.03 -5.34 8.98
N GLU A 111 3.28 -6.28 9.87
CA GLU A 111 2.38 -7.40 10.19
C GLU A 111 1.05 -6.92 10.79
N SER A 112 1.01 -5.71 11.36
CA SER A 112 -0.21 -5.10 11.87
C SER A 112 -1.08 -4.46 10.79
N ILE A 113 -0.53 -4.20 9.58
CA ILE A 113 -1.27 -3.61 8.46
C ILE A 113 -2.16 -4.68 7.85
N HIS A 114 -3.45 -4.39 7.77
CA HIS A 114 -4.45 -5.27 7.19
C HIS A 114 -5.48 -4.46 6.42
N ALA A 115 -6.21 -5.14 5.52
CA ALA A 115 -7.30 -4.57 4.77
C ALA A 115 -8.62 -5.18 5.25
N GLU A 116 -9.64 -4.34 5.38
CA GLU A 116 -11.00 -4.76 5.67
C GLU A 116 -11.92 -4.30 4.54
N ARG A 117 -12.80 -5.20 4.09
CA ARG A 117 -13.81 -4.82 3.11
C ARG A 117 -14.82 -3.87 3.73
N ILE A 118 -15.01 -2.76 3.05
CA ILE A 118 -16.12 -1.83 3.28
C ILE A 118 -17.06 -1.83 2.08
N ARG A 119 -18.21 -1.18 2.21
CA ARG A 119 -19.24 -1.16 1.16
C ARG A 119 -18.70 -0.68 -0.20
N THR A 120 -17.82 0.32 -0.19
CA THR A 120 -17.34 1.01 -1.39
C THR A 120 -15.90 0.66 -1.77
N GLY A 121 -15.30 -0.35 -1.15
CA GLY A 121 -13.90 -0.71 -1.40
C GLY A 121 -13.24 -1.39 -0.21
N LEU A 122 -12.00 -1.01 0.07
CA LEU A 122 -11.22 -1.49 1.21
C LEU A 122 -10.86 -0.33 2.13
N HIS A 123 -10.85 -0.61 3.42
CA HIS A 123 -10.22 0.22 4.42
C HIS A 123 -8.92 -0.45 4.84
N ILE A 124 -7.81 0.29 4.83
CA ILE A 124 -6.50 -0.20 5.23
C ILE A 124 -6.16 0.46 6.56
N SER A 125 -5.81 -0.34 7.55
CA SER A 125 -5.50 0.15 8.90
C SER A 125 -4.38 -0.69 9.53
N SER A 126 -3.79 -0.17 10.61
CA SER A 126 -2.89 -0.96 11.46
C SER A 126 -3.57 -1.30 12.79
N SER A 127 -3.46 -2.54 13.26
CA SER A 127 -4.02 -2.94 14.56
C SER A 127 -3.24 -4.09 15.21
N GLY A 128 -3.34 -4.22 16.54
CA GLY A 128 -2.63 -5.28 17.29
C GLY A 128 -1.17 -4.96 17.64
N PHE A 129 -0.62 -3.86 17.13
CA PHE A 129 0.69 -3.32 17.55
C PHE A 129 0.51 -2.04 18.38
N LYS A 130 0.99 -2.06 19.62
CA LYS A 130 0.73 -0.99 20.61
C LYS A 130 1.24 0.37 20.14
N GLU A 131 2.39 0.40 19.48
CA GLU A 131 3.02 1.63 18.98
C GLU A 131 2.52 2.04 17.58
N GLY A 132 1.61 1.28 16.96
CA GLY A 132 1.04 1.57 15.62
C GLY A 132 0.45 2.97 15.51
N PRO A 133 -0.44 3.41 16.43
CA PRO A 133 -1.00 4.76 16.40
C PRO A 133 0.03 5.88 16.52
N ASP A 134 1.17 5.62 17.19
CA ASP A 134 2.25 6.61 17.31
C ASP A 134 3.06 6.71 16.03
N ILE A 135 3.25 5.60 15.31
CA ILE A 135 3.84 5.57 13.98
C ILE A 135 2.96 6.32 12.97
N GLU A 136 1.66 6.01 12.93
CA GLU A 136 0.71 6.71 12.05
C GLU A 136 0.65 8.20 12.36
N ARG A 137 0.67 8.62 13.63
CA ARG A 137 0.71 10.04 13.99
C ARG A 137 1.99 10.73 13.53
N LYS A 138 3.12 10.01 13.57
CA LYS A 138 4.44 10.56 13.24
C LYS A 138 4.65 10.73 11.74
N TYR A 139 4.31 9.69 10.96
CA TYR A 139 4.56 9.68 9.52
C TYR A 139 3.32 10.05 8.69
N GLY A 140 2.16 10.13 9.34
CA GLY A 140 0.87 10.44 8.72
C GLY A 140 0.14 9.19 8.23
N GLU A 141 -1.18 9.30 8.05
CA GLU A 141 -2.05 8.19 7.63
C GLU A 141 -1.76 7.70 6.20
N GLN A 142 -1.10 8.52 5.38
CA GLN A 142 -0.79 8.19 4.00
C GLN A 142 0.22 7.04 3.87
N ILE A 143 0.90 6.66 4.96
CA ILE A 143 1.72 5.42 4.99
C ILE A 143 0.90 4.14 4.78
N LEU A 144 -0.42 4.19 5.02
CA LEU A 144 -1.35 3.08 4.83
C LEU A 144 -2.07 3.15 3.47
N CYS A 145 -1.76 4.15 2.65
CA CYS A 145 -2.34 4.33 1.32
C CYS A 145 -1.44 3.69 0.25
N MET A 146 -2.07 3.17 -0.81
CA MET A 146 -1.34 2.77 -2.01
C MET A 146 -0.81 4.00 -2.74
N SER A 147 0.48 4.01 -3.06
CA SER A 147 1.10 4.91 -4.04
C SER A 147 0.45 4.81 -5.42
N ASP A 148 0.70 5.82 -6.25
CA ASP A 148 0.22 5.81 -7.63
C ASP A 148 0.87 4.68 -8.45
N THR A 149 2.15 4.38 -8.20
CA THR A 149 2.83 3.20 -8.74
C THR A 149 2.12 1.89 -8.35
N ALA A 150 1.77 1.74 -7.08
CA ALA A 150 1.03 0.56 -6.60
C ALA A 150 -0.37 0.47 -7.23
N LYS A 151 -1.08 1.60 -7.37
CA LYS A 151 -2.40 1.66 -8.03
C LYS A 151 -2.29 1.28 -9.50
N GLU A 152 -1.28 1.77 -10.22
CA GLU A 152 -1.06 1.44 -11.62
C GLU A 152 -0.79 -0.06 -11.79
N TYR A 153 0.13 -0.61 -11.00
CA TYR A 153 0.40 -2.04 -10.97
C TYR A 153 -0.88 -2.85 -10.73
N PHE A 154 -1.63 -2.53 -9.66
CA PHE A 154 -2.84 -3.25 -9.32
C PHE A 154 -3.90 -3.16 -10.43
N ASN A 155 -4.04 -1.98 -11.04
CA ASN A 155 -5.00 -1.76 -12.10
C ASN A 155 -4.68 -2.57 -13.36
N LEU A 156 -3.40 -2.60 -13.75
CA LEU A 156 -2.95 -3.34 -14.93
C LEU A 156 -3.04 -4.86 -14.72
N MET A 157 -2.63 -5.34 -13.55
CA MET A 157 -2.48 -6.77 -13.27
C MET A 157 -3.78 -7.43 -12.83
N PHE A 158 -4.68 -6.70 -12.15
CA PHE A 158 -5.86 -7.29 -11.52
C PHE A 158 -7.17 -6.60 -11.92
N MET A 159 -7.29 -5.29 -11.70
CA MET A 159 -8.58 -4.60 -11.88
C MET A 159 -9.04 -4.63 -13.34
N ARG A 160 -8.17 -4.31 -14.29
CA ARG A 160 -8.51 -4.33 -15.73
C ARG A 160 -8.90 -5.74 -16.21
N PRO A 161 -8.16 -6.82 -15.89
CA PRO A 161 -8.62 -8.18 -16.14
C PRO A 161 -9.98 -8.53 -15.50
N CYS A 162 -10.23 -8.11 -14.25
CA CYS A 162 -11.52 -8.29 -13.57
C CYS A 162 -12.65 -7.63 -14.36
N ILE A 163 -12.52 -6.34 -14.68
CA ILE A 163 -13.52 -5.56 -15.45
C ILE A 163 -13.76 -6.19 -16.82
N ASN A 164 -12.71 -6.55 -17.54
CA ASN A 164 -12.84 -7.18 -18.86
C ASN A 164 -13.58 -8.52 -18.80
N ARG A 165 -13.33 -9.33 -17.76
CA ARG A 165 -14.06 -10.59 -17.53
C ARG A 165 -15.54 -10.30 -17.25
N PHE A 166 -15.83 -9.34 -16.40
CA PHE A 166 -17.20 -8.94 -16.08
C PHE A 166 -17.97 -8.45 -17.31
N PHE A 167 -17.38 -7.59 -18.14
CA PHE A 167 -18.01 -7.12 -19.37
C PHE A 167 -18.37 -8.27 -20.31
N ARG A 168 -17.47 -9.25 -20.47
CA ARG A 168 -17.75 -10.46 -21.24
C ARG A 168 -18.90 -11.28 -20.66
N ASN A 169 -18.97 -11.40 -19.33
CA ASN A 169 -20.05 -12.10 -18.65
C ASN A 169 -21.41 -11.39 -18.82
N CYS A 170 -21.41 -10.05 -18.92
CA CYS A 170 -22.59 -9.29 -19.29
C CYS A 170 -23.00 -9.44 -20.76
N GLY A 171 -22.14 -10.03 -21.61
CA GLY A 171 -22.41 -10.25 -23.03
C GLY A 171 -21.71 -9.25 -23.97
N TYR A 172 -20.87 -8.36 -23.45
CA TYR A 172 -20.04 -7.47 -24.27
C TYR A 172 -18.93 -8.27 -24.98
N LYS A 173 -18.84 -8.14 -26.31
CA LYS A 173 -17.92 -8.91 -27.17
C LYS A 173 -16.99 -7.98 -27.93
#